data_AF-A0A2V8VSW3-F1
#
_entry.id   AF-A0A2V8VSW3-F1
#
_cell.length_a   1.000
_cell.length_b   1.000
_cell.length_c   1.000
_cell.angle_alpha   90.00
_cell.angle_beta   90.00
_cell.angle_gamma   90.00
#
_symmetry.space_group_name_H-M   'P 1'
#
loop_
_entity.id
_entity.type
_entity.pdbx_description
1 polymer ?
#
loop_
_entity_poly.entity_id
_entity_poly.type
_entity_poly.pdbx_seq_one_letter_code
_entity_poly.pdbx_strand_id
1 'polypeptide(L)'
;MSPPGFFRGMTLDLGSALRAAAGVGASPFTPRIEYLNPSPLQPERLPRIQIPSGVSPRMPHFVDTDRLIREKSRQLPPLASGSSVQVRGGLAITRGLTMAHFYLDFPDFGAQWREVNLRGLTEPHCQFLGGNIQVVVAIEVFVLESYRPEVDSTNSAIFALVLEHELHHVRDSIDLAVSFMPARLLGDELSRRYLIDRQSIERRSLSYYFEGHRLPRNVETELDQPRSGLGFETLVRGSIWGPEASRRADALHALELQRYADRIQDLERARVNGRLWRGGPGGDPWRD
;
A
#
# COMPACT_ATOMS: atom_id res chain seq x y z
N MET A 1 15.75 34.28 -19.64
CA MET A 1 14.51 33.85 -18.96
C MET A 1 14.41 32.35 -19.13
N SER A 2 14.68 31.59 -18.07
CA SER A 2 14.70 30.13 -18.06
C SER A 2 13.55 29.63 -17.17
N PRO A 3 12.85 28.53 -17.51
CA PRO A 3 11.74 28.04 -16.71
C PRO A 3 12.26 27.30 -15.45
N PRO A 4 11.49 27.32 -14.34
CA PRO A 4 11.88 26.67 -13.10
C PRO A 4 11.68 25.15 -13.16
N GLY A 5 12.66 24.43 -12.61
CA GLY A 5 12.77 22.97 -12.63
C GLY A 5 11.68 22.25 -11.83
N PHE A 6 11.17 21.19 -12.43
CA PHE A 6 10.35 20.18 -11.77
C PHE A 6 11.18 19.41 -10.73
N PHE A 7 10.70 19.38 -9.49
CA PHE A 7 11.21 18.48 -8.46
C PHE A 7 10.90 17.02 -8.85
N ARG A 8 11.96 16.31 -9.27
CA ARG A 8 11.96 14.86 -9.49
C ARG A 8 11.86 14.19 -8.12
N GLY A 9 10.79 13.40 -7.91
CA GLY A 9 10.59 12.65 -6.67
C GLY A 9 11.80 11.77 -6.36
N MET A 10 12.24 11.79 -5.09
CA MET A 10 13.29 10.89 -4.60
C MET A 10 12.81 9.44 -4.71
N THR A 11 13.34 8.72 -5.68
CA THR A 11 13.28 7.26 -5.76
C THR A 11 14.44 6.73 -4.94
N LEU A 12 14.16 6.11 -3.80
CA LEU A 12 15.16 5.33 -3.07
C LEU A 12 15.38 4.01 -3.84
N ASP A 13 16.42 3.95 -4.66
CA ASP A 13 16.90 2.69 -5.25
C ASP A 13 17.70 1.90 -4.21
N LEU A 14 16.99 1.31 -3.25
CA LEU A 14 17.55 0.37 -2.28
C LEU A 14 17.99 -0.95 -2.95
N GLY A 15 17.61 -1.19 -4.20
CA GLY A 15 17.90 -2.41 -4.93
C GLY A 15 19.32 -2.49 -5.50
N SER A 16 19.98 -1.37 -5.79
CA SER A 16 21.35 -1.38 -6.33
C SER A 16 22.42 -1.71 -5.28
N ALA A 17 22.24 -1.25 -4.03
CA ALA A 17 23.20 -1.51 -2.95
C ALA A 17 23.24 -3.00 -2.51
N LEU A 18 22.12 -3.72 -2.61
CA LEU A 18 22.04 -5.15 -2.28
C LEU A 18 22.50 -6.07 -3.43
N ARG A 19 22.53 -5.57 -4.67
CA ARG A 19 22.93 -6.35 -5.87
C ARG A 19 24.43 -6.62 -5.96
N ALA A 20 25.27 -5.83 -5.29
CA ALA A 20 26.73 -5.97 -5.38
C ALA A 20 27.30 -7.15 -4.56
N ALA A 21 26.52 -7.80 -3.69
CA ALA A 21 27.03 -8.74 -2.69
C ALA A 21 26.69 -10.23 -2.90
N ALA A 22 25.83 -10.61 -3.86
CA ALA A 22 25.38 -11.99 -4.00
C ALA A 22 25.46 -12.51 -5.44
N GLY A 23 26.47 -13.33 -5.73
CA GLY A 23 26.66 -14.08 -6.98
C GLY A 23 25.74 -15.31 -7.10
N VAL A 24 24.45 -15.15 -6.82
CA VAL A 24 23.38 -16.14 -7.05
C VAL A 24 22.27 -15.41 -7.78
N GLY A 25 21.77 -15.98 -8.89
CA GLY A 25 20.84 -15.32 -9.82
C GLY A 25 19.79 -14.46 -9.12
N ALA A 26 20.00 -13.14 -9.14
CA ALA A 26 19.13 -12.21 -8.45
C ALA A 26 17.72 -12.30 -9.05
N SER A 27 16.70 -12.25 -8.19
CA SER A 27 15.31 -12.21 -8.63
C SER A 27 15.11 -11.08 -9.66
N PRO A 28 14.43 -11.32 -10.80
CA PRO A 28 14.12 -10.26 -11.76
C PRO A 28 13.09 -9.27 -11.19
N PHE A 29 12.43 -9.62 -10.09
CA PHE A 29 11.45 -8.79 -9.40
C PHE A 29 12.15 -7.82 -8.44
N THR A 30 12.21 -6.55 -8.84
CA THR A 30 12.68 -5.46 -7.99
C THR A 30 11.48 -4.73 -7.37
N PRO A 31 11.38 -4.64 -6.04
CA PRO A 31 10.30 -3.89 -5.40
C PRO A 31 10.43 -2.39 -5.69
N ARG A 32 9.29 -1.72 -5.86
CA ARG A 32 9.19 -0.25 -5.96
C ARG A 32 8.04 0.23 -5.10
N ILE A 33 8.35 1.07 -4.12
CA ILE A 33 7.35 1.66 -3.24
C ILE A 33 6.91 3.00 -3.82
N GLU A 34 5.60 3.16 -3.99
CA GLU A 34 4.98 4.43 -4.35
C GLU A 34 4.02 4.87 -3.25
N TYR A 35 3.93 6.18 -3.04
CA TYR A 35 2.93 6.74 -2.15
C TYR A 35 1.92 7.52 -2.99
N LEU A 36 0.65 7.15 -2.87
CA LEU A 36 -0.45 7.81 -3.57
C LEU A 36 -0.88 9.10 -2.85
N ASN A 37 -0.62 9.17 -1.54
CA ASN A 37 -0.76 10.40 -0.78
C ASN A 37 0.18 11.49 -1.33
N PRO A 38 -0.35 12.63 -1.82
CA PRO A 38 0.42 13.55 -2.68
C PRO A 38 1.45 14.39 -1.92
N SER A 39 1.26 14.62 -0.62
CA SER A 39 2.09 15.55 0.16
C SER A 39 2.91 14.81 1.21
N PRO A 40 4.22 15.11 1.37
CA PRO A 40 4.98 14.70 2.54
C PRO A 40 4.30 15.17 3.83
N LEU A 41 4.43 14.38 4.90
CA LEU A 41 4.02 14.81 6.24
C LEU A 41 4.82 16.07 6.62
N GLN A 42 4.16 17.09 7.17
CA GLN A 42 4.80 18.33 7.60
C GLN A 42 4.95 18.33 9.14
N PRO A 43 6.07 17.82 9.69
CA PRO A 43 6.22 17.61 11.13
C PRO A 43 6.14 18.91 11.94
N GLU A 44 6.50 20.05 11.36
CA GLU A 44 6.47 21.37 12.02
C GLU A 44 5.05 21.86 12.37
N ARG A 45 4.02 21.28 11.75
CA ARG A 45 2.60 21.64 11.94
C ARG A 45 1.82 20.56 12.66
N LEU A 46 2.50 19.54 13.16
CA LEU A 46 1.88 18.32 13.66
C LEU A 46 2.39 17.99 15.06
N PRO A 47 1.58 17.28 15.86
CA PRO A 47 2.04 16.65 17.09
C PRO A 47 3.24 15.73 16.83
N ARG A 48 3.99 15.42 17.89
CA ARG A 48 5.09 14.44 17.80
C ARG A 48 4.52 13.09 17.37
N ILE A 49 4.90 12.64 16.18
CA ILE A 49 4.49 11.37 15.57
C ILE A 49 5.71 10.48 15.45
N GLN A 50 5.63 9.28 15.98
CA GLN A 50 6.67 8.26 15.85
C GLN A 50 6.61 7.63 14.47
N ILE A 51 7.62 7.92 13.64
CA ILE A 51 7.70 7.39 12.28
C ILE A 51 8.59 6.13 12.31
N PRO A 52 8.07 4.96 11.91
CA PRO A 52 8.87 3.75 11.85
C PRO A 52 10.03 3.87 10.82
N SER A 53 11.17 3.25 11.12
CA SER A 53 12.34 3.27 10.24
C SER A 53 12.02 2.75 8.84
N GLY A 54 12.50 3.45 7.81
CA GLY A 54 12.30 3.07 6.41
C GLY A 54 10.97 3.53 5.80
N VAL A 55 10.09 4.17 6.58
CA VAL A 55 8.85 4.77 6.10
C VAL A 55 9.09 6.23 5.72
N SER A 56 8.65 6.64 4.53
CA SER A 56 8.55 8.05 4.14
C SER A 56 7.12 8.54 4.39
N PRO A 57 6.84 9.21 5.53
CA PRO A 57 5.48 9.53 5.93
C PRO A 57 4.85 10.57 4.99
N ARG A 58 3.56 10.39 4.72
CA ARG A 58 2.76 11.28 3.88
C ARG A 58 1.55 11.79 4.65
N MET A 59 1.03 12.95 4.25
CA MET A 59 -0.26 13.42 4.73
C MET A 59 -1.35 12.44 4.30
N PRO A 60 -2.16 11.90 5.22
CA PRO A 60 -3.23 10.99 4.85
C PRO A 60 -4.32 11.72 4.07
N HIS A 61 -5.16 10.96 3.36
CA HIS A 61 -6.43 11.46 2.87
C HIS A 61 -7.41 11.55 4.04
N PHE A 62 -7.84 12.77 4.35
CA PHE A 62 -8.93 12.97 5.30
C PHE A 62 -10.26 12.69 4.60
N VAL A 63 -11.05 11.79 5.17
CA VAL A 63 -12.28 11.27 4.55
C VAL A 63 -13.40 11.11 5.57
N ASP A 64 -14.65 11.16 5.12
CA ASP A 64 -15.78 10.80 5.98
C ASP A 64 -15.84 9.28 6.24
N THR A 65 -16.69 8.89 7.20
CA THR A 65 -16.90 7.50 7.60
C THR A 65 -17.36 6.62 6.44
N ASP A 66 -18.26 7.12 5.59
CA ASP A 66 -18.83 6.35 4.49
C ASP A 66 -17.74 6.02 3.45
N ARG A 67 -16.90 6.99 3.12
CA ARG A 67 -15.75 6.81 2.24
C ARG A 67 -14.75 5.82 2.84
N LEU A 68 -14.45 5.92 4.14
CA LEU A 68 -13.54 4.97 4.78
C LEU A 68 -14.07 3.54 4.74
N ILE A 69 -15.37 3.34 4.97
CA ILE A 69 -16.03 2.02 4.86
C ILE A 69 -15.99 1.50 3.42
N ARG A 70 -16.22 2.35 2.43
CA ARG A 70 -16.13 1.97 1.01
C ARG A 70 -14.72 1.50 0.65
N GLU A 71 -13.70 2.24 1.04
CA GLU A 71 -12.30 1.87 0.76
C GLU A 71 -11.89 0.59 1.51
N LYS A 72 -12.32 0.42 2.76
CA LYS A 72 -12.10 -0.82 3.51
C LYS A 72 -12.75 -2.03 2.83
N SER A 73 -13.95 -1.85 2.29
CA SER A 73 -14.65 -2.92 1.55
C SER A 73 -13.92 -3.33 0.28
N ARG A 74 -13.17 -2.43 -0.36
CA ARG A 74 -12.33 -2.73 -1.55
C ARG A 74 -11.07 -3.53 -1.22
N GLN A 75 -10.60 -3.52 0.03
CA GLN A 75 -9.44 -4.33 0.42
C GLN A 75 -9.76 -5.82 0.54
N LEU A 76 -11.03 -6.15 0.83
CA LEU A 76 -11.44 -7.54 0.99
C LEU A 76 -11.38 -8.24 -0.38
N PRO A 77 -10.71 -9.40 -0.50
CA PRO A 77 -10.78 -10.16 -1.74
C PRO A 77 -12.24 -10.52 -2.02
N PRO A 78 -12.64 -10.62 -3.32
CA PRO A 78 -13.96 -11.12 -3.66
C PRO A 78 -14.13 -12.47 -2.98
N LEU A 79 -15.10 -12.58 -2.07
CA LEU A 79 -15.40 -13.82 -1.37
C LEU A 79 -15.60 -14.91 -2.43
N ALA A 80 -14.79 -15.96 -2.38
CA ALA A 80 -15.09 -17.17 -3.13
C ALA A 80 -16.50 -17.62 -2.70
N SER A 81 -17.43 -17.65 -3.66
CA SER A 81 -18.83 -18.00 -3.45
C SER A 81 -18.95 -19.26 -2.57
N GLY A 82 -19.34 -19.10 -1.31
CA GLY A 82 -19.59 -20.21 -0.39
C GLY A 82 -19.02 -20.06 1.02
N SER A 83 -18.02 -19.22 1.26
CA SER A 83 -17.55 -18.94 2.63
C SER A 83 -18.17 -17.66 3.16
N SER A 84 -19.28 -17.80 3.89
CA SER A 84 -19.74 -16.75 4.78
C SER A 84 -18.74 -16.62 5.93
N VAL A 85 -17.68 -15.84 5.72
CA VAL A 85 -17.10 -15.12 6.85
C VAL A 85 -18.23 -14.22 7.31
N GLN A 86 -18.99 -14.70 8.29
CA GLN A 86 -19.81 -13.82 9.10
C GLN A 86 -18.87 -12.67 9.49
N VAL A 87 -19.18 -11.47 9.02
CA VAL A 87 -18.73 -10.21 9.63
C VAL A 87 -19.34 -10.23 11.03
N ARG A 88 -18.78 -11.06 11.91
CA ARG A 88 -19.20 -11.26 13.28
C ARG A 88 -18.58 -10.11 14.06
N GLY A 89 -19.45 -9.25 14.57
CA GLY A 89 -19.07 -8.08 15.36
C GLY A 89 -19.13 -6.84 14.48
N GLY A 90 -19.98 -5.88 14.86
CA GLY A 90 -20.21 -4.64 14.14
C GLY A 90 -18.89 -4.01 13.71
N LEU A 91 -18.86 -3.47 12.48
CA LEU A 91 -17.74 -2.76 11.91
C LEU A 91 -17.16 -1.81 12.96
N ALA A 92 -16.09 -2.23 13.63
CA ALA A 92 -15.30 -1.36 14.47
C ALA A 92 -14.86 -0.24 13.54
N ILE A 93 -15.32 0.99 13.85
CA ILE A 93 -14.91 2.18 13.12
C ILE A 93 -13.39 2.27 13.31
N THR A 94 -12.65 1.79 12.32
CA THR A 94 -11.21 1.99 12.23
C THR A 94 -11.04 3.46 11.93
N ARG A 95 -10.32 4.20 12.79
CA ARG A 95 -10.18 5.65 12.71
C ARG A 95 -9.19 6.09 11.61
N GLY A 96 -8.43 5.12 11.09
CA GLY A 96 -7.60 5.19 9.89
C GLY A 96 -7.70 3.91 9.07
N LEU A 97 -7.07 3.92 7.89
CA LEU A 97 -6.95 2.78 6.98
C LEU A 97 -5.70 2.93 6.10
N THR A 98 -4.86 1.90 6.05
CA THR A 98 -3.74 1.79 5.12
C THR A 98 -4.07 0.82 4.00
N MET A 99 -4.09 1.29 2.75
CA MET A 99 -4.24 0.50 1.53
C MET A 99 -2.89 0.31 0.83
N ALA A 100 -2.68 -0.87 0.26
CA ALA A 100 -1.57 -1.18 -0.62
C ALA A 100 -2.11 -1.77 -1.92
N HIS A 101 -1.77 -1.19 -3.06
CA HIS A 101 -2.14 -1.64 -4.41
C HIS A 101 -0.93 -2.25 -5.11
N PHE A 102 -1.16 -3.27 -5.94
CA PHE A 102 -0.10 -4.07 -6.52
C PHE A 102 -0.20 -4.12 -8.03
N TYR A 103 0.89 -3.81 -8.72
CA TYR A 103 0.99 -3.96 -10.17
C TYR A 103 2.44 -4.20 -10.59
N LEU A 104 2.62 -4.70 -11.81
CA LEU A 104 3.94 -4.83 -12.42
C LEU A 104 4.20 -3.61 -13.31
N ASP A 105 5.39 -3.06 -13.22
CA ASP A 105 5.92 -2.07 -14.15
C ASP A 105 7.10 -2.69 -14.90
N PHE A 106 7.09 -2.52 -16.23
CA PHE A 106 8.11 -3.00 -17.15
C PHE A 106 8.79 -1.77 -17.74
N PRO A 107 9.93 -1.32 -17.18
CA PRO A 107 10.52 -0.02 -17.50
C PRO A 107 10.83 0.19 -18.98
N ASP A 108 11.08 -0.89 -19.73
CA ASP A 108 11.27 -0.88 -21.17
C ASP A 108 10.35 -1.92 -21.82
N PHE A 109 9.04 -1.69 -21.75
CA PHE A 109 8.05 -2.65 -22.24
C PHE A 109 8.33 -3.12 -23.67
N GLY A 110 8.76 -2.22 -24.57
CA GLY A 110 9.05 -2.54 -25.96
C GLY A 110 10.30 -3.42 -26.16
N ALA A 111 11.32 -3.30 -25.31
CA ALA A 111 12.46 -4.22 -25.33
C ALA A 111 12.21 -5.52 -24.53
N GLN A 112 11.27 -5.48 -23.59
CA GLN A 112 10.98 -6.59 -22.69
C GLN A 112 9.89 -7.53 -23.21
N TRP A 113 9.04 -7.08 -24.13
CA TRP A 113 7.95 -7.87 -24.70
C TRP A 113 7.99 -7.85 -26.22
N ARG A 114 7.71 -9.00 -26.83
CA ARG A 114 7.66 -9.15 -28.28
C ARG A 114 6.46 -9.96 -28.71
N GLU A 115 5.76 -9.50 -29.74
CA GLU A 115 4.73 -10.30 -30.39
C GLU A 115 5.35 -11.50 -31.12
N VAL A 116 4.77 -12.67 -30.92
CA VAL A 116 5.21 -13.93 -31.51
C VAL A 116 4.07 -14.51 -32.35
N ASN A 117 4.37 -14.79 -33.62
CA ASN A 117 3.44 -15.43 -34.53
C ASN A 117 3.51 -16.95 -34.36
N LEU A 118 2.54 -17.51 -33.64
CA LEU A 118 2.44 -18.94 -33.40
C LEU A 118 1.52 -19.58 -34.44
N ARG A 119 2.01 -20.64 -35.12
CA ARG A 119 1.21 -21.35 -36.13
C ARG A 119 -0.02 -21.98 -35.48
N GLY A 120 -1.18 -21.78 -36.08
CA GLY A 120 -2.44 -22.38 -35.64
C GLY A 120 -3.17 -21.61 -34.55
N LEU A 121 -2.66 -20.45 -34.13
CA LEU A 121 -3.36 -19.54 -33.22
C LEU A 121 -3.87 -18.32 -33.99
N THR A 122 -5.12 -17.93 -33.73
CA THR A 122 -5.79 -16.79 -34.37
C THR A 122 -5.52 -15.48 -33.64
N GLU A 123 -5.31 -15.55 -32.32
CA GLU A 123 -5.05 -14.38 -31.49
C GLU A 123 -3.55 -14.05 -31.45
N PRO A 124 -3.18 -12.76 -31.33
CA PRO A 124 -1.79 -12.37 -31.17
C PRO A 124 -1.25 -12.84 -29.81
N HIS A 125 -0.05 -13.43 -29.82
CA HIS A 125 0.67 -13.84 -28.62
C HIS A 125 1.87 -12.94 -28.39
N CYS A 126 2.22 -12.75 -27.13
CA CYS A 126 3.38 -11.98 -26.68
C CYS A 126 4.30 -12.89 -25.86
N GLN A 127 5.60 -12.66 -25.94
CA GLN A 127 6.61 -13.37 -25.18
C GLN A 127 7.48 -12.36 -24.43
N PHE A 128 7.72 -12.62 -23.15
CA PHE A 128 8.67 -11.85 -22.35
C PHE A 128 10.11 -12.22 -22.74
N LEU A 129 10.94 -11.23 -23.03
CA LEU A 129 12.32 -11.39 -23.46
C LEU A 129 13.32 -11.36 -22.29
N GLY A 130 12.86 -10.96 -21.10
CA GLY A 130 13.70 -10.75 -19.92
C GLY A 130 13.83 -9.28 -19.55
N GLY A 131 14.72 -8.99 -18.61
CA GLY A 131 14.92 -7.64 -18.07
C GLY A 131 14.34 -7.47 -16.68
N ASN A 132 14.49 -6.26 -16.13
CA ASN A 132 14.04 -5.95 -14.78
C ASN A 132 12.51 -5.80 -14.74
N ILE A 133 11.88 -6.42 -13.74
CA ILE A 133 10.43 -6.32 -13.50
C ILE A 133 10.25 -5.56 -12.20
N GLN A 134 9.57 -4.42 -12.25
CA GLN A 134 9.27 -3.67 -11.04
C GLN A 134 7.97 -4.16 -10.43
N VAL A 135 8.04 -4.68 -9.20
CA VAL A 135 6.86 -5.01 -8.40
C VAL A 135 6.48 -3.75 -7.65
N VAL A 136 5.46 -3.05 -8.14
CA VAL A 136 5.04 -1.79 -7.55
C VAL A 136 4.04 -2.04 -6.43
N VAL A 137 4.34 -1.49 -5.27
CA VAL A 137 3.44 -1.42 -4.12
C VAL A 137 3.10 0.05 -3.90
N ALA A 138 1.90 0.44 -4.35
CA ALA A 138 1.39 1.78 -4.22
C ALA A 138 0.55 1.90 -2.94
N ILE A 139 1.05 2.65 -1.97
CA ILE A 139 0.51 2.76 -0.63
C ILE A 139 -0.30 4.05 -0.48
N GLU A 140 -1.44 3.95 0.16
CA GLU A 140 -2.34 5.06 0.46
C GLU A 140 -2.85 4.95 1.90
N VAL A 141 -2.78 6.05 2.64
CA VAL A 141 -3.29 6.14 4.02
C VAL A 141 -4.48 7.09 4.07
N PHE A 142 -5.54 6.66 4.76
CA PHE A 142 -6.75 7.42 5.03
C PHE A 142 -6.93 7.60 6.54
N VAL A 143 -7.46 8.75 6.94
CA VAL A 143 -7.84 9.07 8.33
C VAL A 143 -9.19 9.75 8.32
N LEU A 144 -10.02 9.54 9.34
CA LEU A 144 -11.30 10.24 9.42
C LEU A 144 -11.10 11.76 9.51
N GLU A 145 -11.90 12.50 8.75
CA GLU A 145 -11.91 13.97 8.70
C GLU A 145 -12.10 14.59 10.09
N SER A 146 -12.87 13.94 10.96
CA SER A 146 -13.08 14.38 12.35
C SER A 146 -11.82 14.38 13.23
N TYR A 147 -10.73 13.76 12.77
CA TYR A 147 -9.42 13.77 13.41
C TYR A 147 -8.38 14.57 12.61
N ARG A 148 -8.80 15.42 11.67
CA ARG A 148 -7.88 16.38 11.09
C ARG A 148 -7.23 17.20 12.21
N PRO A 149 -5.88 17.31 12.23
CA PRO A 149 -5.20 18.09 13.25
C PRO A 149 -5.53 19.58 13.05
N GLU A 150 -6.50 20.08 13.83
CA GLU A 150 -6.77 21.50 14.02
C GLU A 150 -6.07 22.02 15.28
N VAL A 151 -6.34 23.27 15.68
CA VAL A 151 -5.72 23.96 16.85
C VAL A 151 -5.97 23.21 18.18
N ASP A 152 -6.98 22.33 18.27
CA ASP A 152 -7.24 21.53 19.48
C ASP A 152 -6.15 20.45 19.70
N SER A 153 -5.49 20.55 20.86
CA SER A 153 -4.49 19.59 21.32
C SER A 153 -4.99 18.15 21.39
N THR A 154 -6.29 17.95 21.60
CA THR A 154 -6.92 16.62 21.71
C THR A 154 -7.01 15.92 20.37
N ASN A 155 -7.56 16.60 19.36
CA ASN A 155 -7.63 16.07 18.00
C ASN A 155 -6.24 15.82 17.45
N SER A 156 -5.28 16.69 17.76
CA SER A 156 -3.87 16.46 17.44
C SER A 156 -3.35 15.18 18.11
N ALA A 157 -3.58 14.96 19.40
CA ALA A 157 -3.14 13.73 20.07
C ALA A 157 -3.77 12.46 19.48
N ILE A 158 -5.07 12.49 19.18
CA ILE A 158 -5.77 11.35 18.55
C ILE A 158 -5.23 11.12 17.14
N PHE A 159 -5.05 12.18 16.34
CA PHE A 159 -4.45 12.11 15.01
C PHE A 159 -3.06 11.46 15.05
N ALA A 160 -2.21 11.85 16.00
CA ALA A 160 -0.88 11.29 16.15
C ALA A 160 -0.94 9.78 16.35
N LEU A 161 -1.75 9.33 17.31
CA LEU A 161 -1.95 7.91 17.58
C LEU A 161 -2.43 7.19 16.33
N VAL A 162 -3.46 7.73 15.65
CA VAL A 162 -4.00 7.11 14.43
C VAL A 162 -2.95 6.98 13.36
N LEU A 163 -2.22 8.06 13.08
CA LEU A 163 -1.21 8.01 12.03
C LEU A 163 -0.05 7.09 12.40
N GLU A 164 0.39 7.04 13.65
CA GLU A 164 1.41 6.08 14.11
C GLU A 164 0.98 4.64 13.81
N HIS A 165 -0.25 4.26 14.17
CA HIS A 165 -0.79 2.93 13.88
C HIS A 165 -0.80 2.63 12.37
N GLU A 166 -1.26 3.57 11.54
CA GLU A 166 -1.27 3.38 10.09
C GLU A 166 0.15 3.31 9.50
N LEU A 167 1.11 4.08 10.02
CA LEU A 167 2.50 4.03 9.56
C LEU A 167 3.17 2.68 9.89
N HIS A 168 2.71 1.96 10.91
CA HIS A 168 3.13 0.58 11.14
C HIS A 168 2.63 -0.37 10.03
N HIS A 169 1.39 -0.24 9.59
CA HIS A 169 0.88 -1.01 8.43
C HIS A 169 1.61 -0.65 7.12
N VAL A 170 2.00 0.62 6.96
CA VAL A 170 2.86 1.06 5.85
C VAL A 170 4.22 0.36 5.91
N ARG A 171 4.86 0.32 7.09
CA ARG A 171 6.14 -0.37 7.28
C ARG A 171 6.01 -1.85 6.93
N ASP A 172 4.97 -2.52 7.39
CA ASP A 172 4.74 -3.94 7.09
C ASP A 172 4.55 -4.17 5.60
N SER A 173 3.81 -3.28 4.93
CA SER A 173 3.64 -3.35 3.47
C SER A 173 4.98 -3.22 2.73
N ILE A 174 5.86 -2.31 3.17
CA ILE A 174 7.20 -2.13 2.61
C ILE A 174 8.08 -3.36 2.88
N ASP A 175 8.09 -3.87 4.12
CA ASP A 175 8.87 -5.05 4.46
C ASP A 175 8.43 -6.26 3.62
N LEU A 176 7.12 -6.48 3.49
CA LEU A 176 6.59 -7.55 2.66
C LEU A 176 6.98 -7.39 1.19
N ALA A 177 6.91 -6.18 0.65
CA ALA A 177 7.32 -5.91 -0.72
C ALA A 177 8.80 -6.23 -0.95
N VAL A 178 9.67 -5.89 0.01
CA VAL A 178 11.11 -5.99 -0.13
C VAL A 178 11.65 -7.39 0.19
N SER A 179 11.20 -7.97 1.30
CA SER A 179 11.79 -9.20 1.86
C SER A 179 11.01 -10.47 1.51
N PHE A 180 9.71 -10.36 1.25
CA PHE A 180 8.82 -11.51 1.13
C PHE A 180 8.32 -11.77 -0.30
N MET A 181 7.78 -10.73 -0.96
CA MET A 181 7.14 -10.86 -2.26
C MET A 181 8.05 -11.40 -3.38
N PRO A 182 9.33 -10.97 -3.53
CA PRO A 182 10.15 -11.40 -4.65
C PRO A 182 10.36 -12.92 -4.72
N ALA A 183 10.56 -13.58 -3.57
CA ALA A 183 10.73 -15.03 -3.50
C ALA A 183 9.41 -15.77 -3.81
N ARG A 184 8.27 -15.23 -3.37
CA ARG A 184 6.95 -15.81 -3.64
C ARG A 184 6.57 -15.69 -5.10
N LEU A 185 6.87 -14.57 -5.74
CA LEU A 185 6.64 -14.35 -7.17
C LEU A 185 7.48 -15.29 -8.04
N LEU A 186 8.70 -15.64 -7.62
CA LEU A 186 9.50 -16.65 -8.32
C LEU A 186 8.83 -18.04 -8.31
N GLY A 187 8.12 -18.38 -7.24
CA GLY A 187 7.42 -19.66 -7.08
C GLY A 187 6.00 -19.68 -7.64
N ASP A 188 5.43 -18.53 -7.97
CA ASP A 188 4.07 -18.41 -8.51
C ASP A 188 3.97 -18.99 -9.93
N GLU A 189 2.89 -19.70 -10.24
CA GLU A 189 2.74 -20.42 -11.51
C GLU A 189 2.69 -19.49 -12.72
N LEU A 190 1.95 -18.37 -12.62
CA LEU A 190 1.83 -17.41 -13.72
C LEU A 190 3.15 -16.70 -13.98
N SER A 191 3.79 -16.24 -12.92
CA SER A 191 5.10 -15.60 -12.95
C SER A 191 6.16 -16.53 -13.50
N ARG A 192 6.21 -17.79 -13.02
CA ARG A 192 7.14 -18.81 -13.51
C ARG A 192 6.91 -19.10 -14.98
N ARG A 193 5.66 -19.33 -15.39
CA ARG A 193 5.31 -19.68 -16.77
C ARG A 193 5.68 -18.56 -17.75
N TYR A 194 5.28 -17.32 -17.47
CA TYR A 194 5.34 -16.24 -18.46
C TYR A 194 6.55 -15.31 -18.30
N LEU A 195 7.05 -15.10 -17.08
CA LEU A 195 8.12 -14.14 -16.79
C LEU A 195 9.49 -14.81 -16.57
N ILE A 196 9.52 -16.09 -16.17
CA ILE A 196 10.76 -16.85 -15.94
C ILE A 196 11.05 -17.84 -17.07
N ASP A 197 10.12 -18.76 -17.33
CA ASP A 197 10.20 -19.76 -18.41
C ASP A 197 9.93 -19.14 -19.79
N ARG A 198 9.46 -17.88 -19.81
CA ARG A 198 9.22 -17.07 -21.01
C ARG A 198 8.30 -17.76 -22.01
N GLN A 199 7.29 -18.45 -21.53
CA GLN A 199 6.24 -18.97 -22.40
C GLN A 199 5.45 -17.80 -22.99
N SER A 200 4.88 -18.01 -24.18
CA SER A 200 4.01 -17.03 -24.79
C SER A 200 2.69 -16.92 -24.05
N ILE A 201 2.16 -15.71 -23.94
CA ILE A 201 0.84 -15.40 -23.40
C ILE A 201 0.00 -14.71 -24.48
N GLU A 202 -1.31 -14.98 -24.52
CA GLU A 202 -2.23 -14.26 -25.39
C GLU A 202 -2.24 -12.76 -25.03
N ARG A 203 -2.29 -11.85 -26.03
CA ARG A 203 -2.26 -10.40 -25.82
C ARG A 203 -3.32 -9.92 -24.81
N ARG A 204 -4.55 -10.45 -24.86
CA ARG A 204 -5.61 -10.08 -23.92
C ARG A 204 -5.28 -10.50 -22.49
N SER A 205 -4.73 -11.70 -22.34
CA SER A 205 -4.28 -12.22 -21.04
C SER A 205 -3.08 -11.42 -20.51
N LEU A 206 -2.14 -11.02 -21.37
CA LEU A 206 -1.06 -10.09 -21.00
C LEU A 206 -1.61 -8.79 -20.44
N SER A 207 -2.56 -8.16 -21.13
CA SER A 207 -3.19 -6.93 -20.67
C SER A 207 -3.95 -7.09 -19.35
N TYR A 208 -4.66 -8.21 -19.17
CA TYR A 208 -5.40 -8.49 -17.94
C TYR A 208 -4.49 -8.73 -16.73
N TYR A 209 -3.43 -9.53 -16.90
CA TYR A 209 -2.56 -9.93 -15.79
C TYR A 209 -1.45 -8.92 -15.52
N PHE A 210 -0.73 -8.45 -16.53
CA PHE A 210 0.56 -7.79 -16.31
C PHE A 210 0.62 -6.33 -16.77
N GLU A 211 -0.20 -5.90 -17.74
CA GLU A 211 -0.26 -4.48 -18.08
C GLU A 211 -1.17 -3.78 -17.07
N GLY A 212 -0.64 -3.32 -15.94
CA GLY A 212 -1.42 -2.53 -14.98
C GLY A 212 -1.45 -1.06 -15.35
N HIS A 213 -2.64 -0.47 -15.57
CA HIS A 213 -2.76 0.98 -15.64
C HIS A 213 -2.31 1.63 -14.33
N ARG A 214 -1.61 2.77 -14.44
CA ARG A 214 -1.40 3.72 -13.34
C ARG A 214 -2.77 4.01 -12.71
N LEU A 215 -2.92 3.83 -11.41
CA LEU A 215 -4.07 4.38 -10.68
C LEU A 215 -4.17 5.87 -11.08
N PRO A 216 -5.31 6.33 -11.64
CA PRO A 216 -5.43 7.73 -11.99
C PRO A 216 -5.25 8.53 -10.70
N ARG A 217 -4.28 9.46 -10.71
CA ARG A 217 -3.91 10.26 -9.53
C ARG A 217 -5.06 11.10 -8.97
N ASN A 218 -6.18 11.25 -9.70
CA ASN A 218 -7.38 12.00 -9.31
C ASN A 218 -8.57 11.64 -10.23
N VAL A 219 -9.28 10.52 -10.06
CA VAL A 219 -10.53 10.30 -10.82
C VAL A 219 -11.54 9.49 -10.01
N GLU A 220 -12.52 10.19 -9.42
CA GLU A 220 -13.76 9.60 -8.87
C GLU A 220 -14.71 9.07 -9.97
N THR A 221 -14.33 9.16 -11.25
CA THR A 221 -15.25 9.05 -12.40
C THR A 221 -15.00 7.95 -13.43
N GLU A 222 -14.14 6.95 -13.19
CA GLU A 222 -14.04 5.81 -14.13
C GLU A 222 -14.10 4.46 -13.41
N LEU A 223 -15.33 3.98 -13.24
CA LEU A 223 -15.64 2.69 -12.60
C LEU A 223 -16.07 1.58 -13.58
N ASP A 224 -16.16 1.85 -14.89
CA ASP A 224 -16.79 0.91 -15.85
C ASP A 224 -15.88 0.40 -16.99
N GLN A 225 -14.56 0.57 -16.90
CA GLN A 225 -13.64 -0.11 -17.83
C GLN A 225 -12.85 -1.21 -17.11
N PRO A 226 -12.66 -2.40 -17.72
CA PRO A 226 -11.83 -3.45 -17.15
C PRO A 226 -10.42 -2.90 -16.96
N ARG A 227 -10.05 -2.68 -15.71
CA ARG A 227 -8.72 -2.22 -15.32
C ARG A 227 -7.72 -3.31 -15.68
N SER A 228 -6.89 -3.05 -16.67
CA SER A 228 -5.72 -3.87 -16.97
C SER A 228 -4.84 -3.96 -15.70
N GLY A 229 -4.30 -5.15 -15.40
CA GLY A 229 -3.56 -5.44 -14.15
C GLY A 229 -4.38 -5.97 -12.96
N LEU A 230 -5.71 -6.10 -13.09
CA LEU A 230 -6.58 -6.73 -12.07
C LEU A 230 -6.11 -8.14 -11.70
N GLY A 231 -5.61 -8.90 -12.68
CA GLY A 231 -5.19 -10.28 -12.46
C GLY A 231 -4.01 -10.40 -11.50
N PHE A 232 -2.98 -9.57 -11.68
CA PHE A 232 -1.83 -9.56 -10.78
C PHE A 232 -2.18 -9.02 -9.40
N GLU A 233 -2.96 -7.93 -9.31
CA GLU A 233 -3.38 -7.41 -8.01
C GLU A 233 -4.20 -8.45 -7.24
N THR A 234 -5.15 -9.11 -7.89
CA THR A 234 -5.99 -10.16 -7.30
C THR A 234 -5.15 -11.35 -6.83
N LEU A 235 -4.20 -11.81 -7.65
CA LEU A 235 -3.26 -12.88 -7.29
C LEU A 235 -2.45 -12.50 -6.06
N VAL A 236 -1.86 -11.31 -6.07
CA VAL A 236 -1.01 -10.85 -4.97
C VAL A 236 -1.82 -10.73 -3.69
N ARG A 237 -3.02 -10.12 -3.73
CA ARG A 237 -3.90 -10.02 -2.56
C ARG A 237 -4.37 -11.37 -2.05
N GLY A 238 -4.79 -12.28 -2.94
CA GLY A 238 -5.39 -13.56 -2.56
C GLY A 238 -4.38 -14.57 -2.03
N SER A 239 -3.20 -14.64 -2.65
CA SER A 239 -2.32 -15.82 -2.51
C SER A 239 -0.88 -15.51 -2.11
N ILE A 240 -0.42 -14.26 -2.28
CA ILE A 240 0.97 -13.89 -2.00
C ILE A 240 1.06 -13.00 -0.78
N TRP A 241 0.64 -11.74 -0.90
CA TRP A 241 0.77 -10.71 0.11
C TRP A 241 -0.31 -10.81 1.20
N GLY A 242 -1.59 -10.96 0.82
CA GLY A 242 -2.71 -10.84 1.76
C GLY A 242 -2.67 -11.81 2.93
N PRO A 243 -2.46 -13.13 2.74
CA PRO A 243 -2.38 -14.07 3.85
C PRO A 243 -1.24 -13.77 4.85
N GLU A 244 -0.14 -13.21 4.37
CA GLU A 244 1.00 -12.81 5.21
C GLU A 244 0.71 -11.48 5.92
N ALA A 245 0.19 -10.50 5.20
CA ALA A 245 -0.20 -9.21 5.74
C ALA A 245 -1.25 -9.35 6.85
N SER A 246 -2.29 -10.16 6.64
CA SER A 246 -3.30 -10.44 7.67
C SER A 246 -2.69 -11.08 8.91
N ARG A 247 -1.76 -12.02 8.75
CA ARG A 247 -1.09 -12.66 9.90
C ARG A 247 -0.26 -11.67 10.71
N ARG A 248 0.46 -10.77 10.04
CA ARG A 248 1.26 -9.72 10.71
C ARG A 248 0.37 -8.69 11.38
N ALA A 249 -0.71 -8.29 10.72
CA ALA A 249 -1.72 -7.42 11.30
C ALA A 249 -2.33 -8.06 12.56
N ASP A 250 -2.70 -9.34 12.52
CA ASP A 250 -3.23 -10.06 13.69
C ASP A 250 -2.22 -10.11 14.84
N ALA A 251 -0.93 -10.34 14.55
CA ALA A 251 0.13 -10.34 15.55
C ALA A 251 0.35 -8.96 16.19
N LEU A 252 0.37 -7.90 15.37
CA LEU A 252 0.41 -6.50 15.84
C LEU A 252 -0.82 -6.18 16.69
N HIS A 253 -2.00 -6.59 16.21
CA HIS A 253 -3.28 -6.32 16.85
C HIS A 253 -3.43 -7.04 18.20
N ALA A 254 -2.94 -8.27 18.31
CA ALA A 254 -2.94 -9.04 19.56
C ALA A 254 -2.13 -8.35 20.67
N LEU A 255 -1.16 -7.48 20.33
CA LEU A 255 -0.31 -6.78 21.28
C LEU A 255 -0.77 -5.35 21.56
N GLU A 256 -1.35 -4.64 20.59
CA GLU A 256 -1.43 -3.16 20.63
C GLU A 256 -2.84 -2.58 20.47
N LEU A 257 -3.80 -3.31 19.87
CA LEU A 257 -5.07 -2.71 19.43
C LEU A 257 -5.98 -2.28 20.60
N GLN A 258 -6.00 -3.06 21.68
CA GLN A 258 -6.77 -2.72 22.88
C GLN A 258 -6.20 -1.45 23.54
N ARG A 259 -4.88 -1.38 23.73
CA ARG A 259 -4.21 -0.22 24.34
C ARG A 259 -4.40 1.05 23.53
N TYR A 260 -4.33 0.92 22.20
CA TYR A 260 -4.55 2.00 21.26
C TYR A 260 -6.01 2.48 21.29
N ALA A 261 -6.98 1.56 21.23
CA ALA A 261 -8.40 1.88 21.29
C ALA A 261 -8.80 2.53 22.63
N ASP A 262 -8.28 2.01 23.74
CA ASP A 262 -8.51 2.54 25.09
C ASP A 262 -7.98 3.97 25.22
N ARG A 263 -6.75 4.23 24.74
CA ARG A 263 -6.14 5.57 24.75
C ARG A 263 -6.96 6.60 23.98
N ILE A 264 -7.43 6.24 22.79
CA ILE A 264 -8.27 7.16 22.01
C ILE A 264 -9.61 7.38 22.72
N GLN A 265 -10.22 6.33 23.26
CA GLN A 265 -11.48 6.45 23.99
C GLN A 265 -11.34 7.36 25.23
N ASP A 266 -10.22 7.27 25.95
CA ASP A 266 -9.95 8.13 27.10
C ASP A 266 -9.76 9.61 26.69
N LEU A 267 -9.06 9.86 25.58
CA LEU A 267 -8.94 11.22 25.01
C LEU A 267 -10.29 11.78 24.55
N GLU A 268 -11.12 10.95 23.91
CA GLU A 268 -12.48 11.31 23.50
C GLU A 268 -13.37 11.64 24.71
N ARG A 269 -13.30 10.83 25.78
CA ARG A 269 -14.00 11.10 27.04
C ARG A 269 -13.52 12.39 27.69
N ALA A 270 -12.21 12.64 27.71
CA ALA A 270 -11.63 13.86 28.26
C ALA A 270 -12.11 15.12 27.51
N ARG A 271 -12.25 15.02 26.17
CA ARG A 271 -12.84 16.05 25.30
C ARG A 271 -14.29 16.35 25.67
N VAL A 272 -15.13 15.32 25.76
CA VAL A 272 -16.57 15.45 26.05
C VAL A 272 -16.81 16.02 27.45
N ASN A 273 -15.97 15.65 28.42
CA ASN A 273 -16.11 16.09 29.81
C ASN A 273 -15.51 17.49 30.07
N GLY A 274 -15.05 18.21 29.04
CA GLY A 274 -14.44 19.54 29.19
C GLY A 274 -13.16 19.55 30.04
N ARG A 275 -12.53 18.38 30.23
CA ARG A 275 -11.33 18.21 31.04
C ARG A 275 -10.16 17.87 30.12
N LEU A 276 -9.61 18.87 29.44
CA LEU A 276 -8.21 18.77 29.03
C LEU A 276 -7.42 19.97 29.55
N TRP A 277 -6.63 19.63 30.57
CA TRP A 277 -5.25 20.04 30.75
C TRP A 277 -4.93 21.51 30.47
N ARG A 278 -4.88 22.32 31.55
CA ARG A 278 -4.11 23.58 31.57
C ARG A 278 -2.61 23.26 31.61
N GLY A 279 -2.08 22.64 30.56
CA GLY A 279 -0.64 22.53 30.37
C GLY A 279 -0.11 23.82 29.80
N GLY A 280 0.36 24.72 30.66
CA GLY A 280 1.24 25.79 30.23
C GLY A 280 2.50 25.24 29.55
N PRO A 281 3.26 26.09 28.83
CA PRO A 281 4.41 25.65 28.06
C PRO A 281 5.48 25.06 28.99
N GLY A 282 5.70 23.75 28.91
CA GLY A 282 6.80 23.08 29.64
C GLY A 282 6.55 21.67 30.17
N GLY A 283 5.32 21.13 30.12
CA GLY A 283 5.05 19.75 30.55
C GLY A 283 5.09 18.76 29.40
N ASP A 284 6.20 18.03 29.22
CA ASP A 284 6.29 16.89 28.31
C ASP A 284 5.63 15.65 28.96
N PRO A 285 4.53 15.11 28.40
CA PRO A 285 3.82 13.97 29.01
C PRO A 285 4.46 12.61 28.67
N TRP A 286 5.62 12.58 28.01
CA TRP A 286 6.28 11.37 27.52
C TRP A 286 7.45 10.89 28.39
N ARG A 287 7.48 11.27 29.68
CA ARG A 287 8.35 10.65 30.69
C ARG A 287 7.50 9.97 31.75
N ASP A 288 7.26 8.68 31.54
CA ASP A 288 7.49 7.57 32.49
C ASP A 288 7.35 6.23 31.75
#